data_AF-A0A7V5FS96-F1
#
_entry.id   AF-A0A7V5FS96-F1
#
_cell.length_a   1.000
_cell.length_b   1.000
_cell.length_c   1.000
_cell.angle_alpha   90.00
_cell.angle_beta   90.00
_cell.angle_gamma   90.00
#
_symmetry.space_group_name_H-M   'P 1'
#
loop_
_entity.id
_entity.type
_entity.pdbx_description
1 polymer ?
#
loop_
_entity_poly.entity_id
_entity_poly.type
_entity_poly.pdbx_seq_one_letter_code
_entity_poly.pdbx_strand_id
1 'polypeptide(L)'
;MRNQTKAYFLTLLVITFWATAASAFKIALRYVGPYTLLLYSTLFSSISLFTILCFQGKLQQLAKSKPKAITRASLLGFLNPFLYYVVLFKAYAILPGQIAMSLNYGWPLVLTLLSVPILGQHLSKSQLIAVVISFIGAVIIATRGEFTNLGDVSSLGVLLAAGSTLI
;
A
#
# COMPACT_ATOMS: atom_id res chain seq x y z
N MET A 1 -4.98 -28.76 -7.15
CA MET A 1 -6.08 -28.40 -6.22
C MET A 1 -5.62 -28.12 -4.78
N ARG A 2 -4.69 -28.89 -4.17
CA ARG A 2 -4.17 -28.69 -2.79
C ARG A 2 -3.53 -27.32 -2.47
N ASN A 3 -3.24 -26.50 -3.49
CA ASN A 3 -2.66 -25.16 -3.35
C ASN A 3 -3.70 -24.05 -3.21
N GLN A 4 -4.93 -24.24 -3.71
CA GLN A 4 -5.96 -23.20 -3.70
C GLN A 4 -6.47 -22.94 -2.28
N THR A 5 -6.77 -23.99 -1.51
CA THR A 5 -7.19 -23.86 -0.10
C THR A 5 -6.13 -23.20 0.77
N LYS A 6 -4.84 -23.54 0.56
CA LYS A 6 -3.72 -22.87 1.24
C LYS A 6 -3.60 -21.40 0.84
N ALA A 7 -3.76 -21.09 -0.45
CA ALA A 7 -3.76 -19.71 -0.92
C ALA A 7 -4.91 -18.91 -0.28
N TYR A 8 -6.14 -19.45 -0.24
CA TYR A 8 -7.27 -18.79 0.41
C TYR A 8 -7.03 -18.57 1.91
N PHE A 9 -6.48 -19.55 2.62
CA PHE A 9 -6.14 -19.41 4.04
C PHE A 9 -5.08 -18.32 4.27
N LEU A 10 -4.01 -18.31 3.48
CA LEU A 10 -2.98 -17.27 3.54
C LEU A 10 -3.56 -15.88 3.23
N THR A 11 -4.43 -15.77 2.22
CA THR A 11 -5.13 -14.52 1.89
C THR A 11 -5.99 -14.03 3.05
N LEU A 12 -6.76 -14.91 3.71
CA LEU A 12 -7.56 -14.55 4.88
C LEU A 12 -6.69 -14.01 6.02
N LEU A 13 -5.55 -14.65 6.25
CA LEU A 13 -4.58 -14.27 7.28
C LEU A 13 -3.97 -12.88 6.99
N VAL A 14 -3.60 -12.63 5.73
CA VAL A 14 -3.13 -11.32 5.27
C VAL A 14 -4.19 -10.24 5.46
N ILE A 15 -5.44 -10.50 5.06
CA ILE A 15 -6.56 -9.56 5.23
C ILE A 15 -6.77 -9.23 6.71
N THR A 16 -6.70 -10.23 7.59
CA THR A 16 -6.89 -10.05 9.04
C THR A 16 -5.77 -9.19 9.64
N PHE A 17 -4.51 -9.43 9.26
CA PHE A 17 -3.41 -8.57 9.68
C PHE A 17 -3.51 -7.15 9.12
N TRP A 18 -3.99 -7.00 7.89
CA TRP A 18 -4.13 -5.69 7.28
C TRP A 18 -5.26 -4.86 7.91
N ALA A 19 -6.40 -5.50 8.22
CA ALA A 19 -7.51 -4.87 8.93
C ALA A 19 -7.13 -4.41 10.35
N THR A 20 -6.25 -5.15 11.03
CA THR A 20 -5.75 -4.78 12.37
C THR A 20 -4.61 -3.76 12.34
N ALA A 21 -3.85 -3.69 11.23
CA ALA A 21 -2.73 -2.76 11.08
C ALA A 21 -3.16 -1.29 11.22
N ALA A 22 -4.32 -0.90 10.68
CA ALA A 22 -4.83 0.47 10.82
C ALA A 22 -5.06 0.86 12.29
N SER A 23 -5.59 -0.08 13.09
CA SER A 23 -5.81 0.12 14.53
C SER A 23 -4.47 0.20 15.28
N ALA A 24 -3.53 -0.68 14.96
CA ALA A 24 -2.19 -0.67 15.54
C ALA A 24 -1.44 0.63 15.23
N PHE A 25 -1.48 1.11 13.97
CA PHE A 25 -0.91 2.39 13.59
C PHE A 25 -1.53 3.56 14.34
N LYS A 26 -2.86 3.60 14.47
CA LYS A 26 -3.55 4.66 15.21
C LYS A 26 -3.12 4.71 16.68
N ILE A 27 -2.93 3.56 17.32
CA ILE A 27 -2.46 3.48 18.71
C ILE A 27 -1.00 3.90 18.79
N ALA A 28 -0.14 3.37 17.93
CA ALA A 28 1.29 3.65 17.95
C ALA A 28 1.60 5.13 17.65
N LEU A 29 0.84 5.76 16.75
CA LEU A 29 0.95 7.19 16.44
C LEU A 29 0.62 8.11 17.62
N ARG A 30 0.01 7.61 18.70
CA ARG A 30 -0.15 8.37 19.95
C ARG A 30 1.15 8.51 20.75
N TYR A 31 2.10 7.60 20.53
CA TYR A 31 3.35 7.53 21.28
C TYR A 31 4.58 7.91 20.45
N VAL A 32 4.55 7.62 19.14
CA VAL A 32 5.68 7.85 18.23
C VAL A 32 5.23 8.58 16.97
N GLY A 33 6.12 9.38 16.40
CA GLY A 33 5.88 10.03 15.11
C GLY A 33 5.80 9.02 13.95
N PRO A 34 5.20 9.41 12.82
CA PRO A 34 5.00 8.53 11.66
C PRO A 34 6.30 7.96 11.09
N TYR A 35 7.36 8.77 11.03
CA TYR A 35 8.67 8.33 10.51
C TYR A 35 9.35 7.32 11.45
N THR A 36 9.27 7.55 12.76
CA THR A 36 9.83 6.64 13.77
C THR A 36 9.08 5.32 13.80
N LEU A 37 7.75 5.36 13.68
CA LEU A 37 6.91 4.16 13.56
C LEU A 37 7.28 3.34 12.32
N LEU A 38 7.51 4.01 11.20
CA LEU A 38 7.93 3.36 9.97
C LEU A 38 9.31 2.72 10.11
N LEU A 39 10.26 3.41 10.74
CA LEU A 39 11.60 2.88 11.04
C LEU A 39 11.53 1.62 11.90
N TYR A 40 10.76 1.63 12.99
CA TYR A 40 10.61 0.44 13.84
C TYR A 40 9.95 -0.71 13.09
N SER A 41 8.95 -0.41 12.26
CA SER A 41 8.24 -1.43 11.47
C SER A 41 9.13 -2.07 10.41
N THR A 42 9.92 -1.27 9.68
CA THR A 42 10.86 -1.77 8.67
C THR A 42 12.05 -2.51 9.28
N LEU A 43 12.55 -2.04 10.43
CA LEU A 43 13.60 -2.72 11.18
C LEU A 43 13.13 -4.09 11.68
N PHE A 44 11.95 -4.15 12.31
CA PHE A 44 11.38 -5.39 12.80
C PHE A 44 11.10 -6.40 11.67
N SER A 45 10.55 -5.92 10.55
CA SER A 45 10.36 -6.75 9.34
C SER A 45 11.69 -7.28 8.81
N SER A 46 12.71 -6.43 8.73
CA SER A 46 14.05 -6.80 8.25
C SER A 46 14.70 -7.86 9.15
N ILE A 47 14.63 -7.69 10.47
CA ILE A 47 15.14 -8.67 11.45
C ILE A 47 14.37 -9.99 11.35
N SER A 48 13.05 -9.93 11.21
CA SER A 48 12.20 -11.12 11.10
C SER A 48 12.54 -11.92 9.83
N LEU A 49 12.64 -11.25 8.67
CA LEU A 49 13.02 -11.88 7.41
C LEU A 49 14.45 -12.42 7.45
N PHE A 50 15.38 -11.69 8.04
CA PHE A 50 16.76 -12.16 8.24
C PHE A 50 16.80 -13.42 9.11
N THR A 51 16.04 -13.44 10.21
CA THR A 51 15.91 -14.60 11.10
C THR A 51 15.34 -15.81 10.36
N ILE A 52 14.30 -15.62 9.55
CA ILE A 52 13.74 -16.68 8.68
C ILE A 52 14.78 -17.20 7.70
N LEU A 53 15.58 -16.33 7.09
CA LEU A 53 16.67 -16.71 6.18
C LEU A 53 17.76 -17.51 6.88
N CYS A 54 18.11 -17.15 8.12
CA CYS A 54 19.04 -17.91 8.97
C CYS A 54 18.51 -19.34 9.20
N PHE A 55 17.26 -19.48 9.65
CA PHE A 55 16.65 -20.80 9.88
C PHE A 55 16.49 -21.63 8.61
N GLN A 56 16.32 -21.00 7.44
CA GLN A 56 16.25 -21.69 6.15
C GLN A 56 17.63 -22.06 5.58
N GLY A 57 18.74 -21.63 6.20
CA GLY A 57 20.10 -21.87 5.71
C GLY A 57 20.42 -21.14 4.38
N LYS A 58 19.60 -20.16 3.98
CA LYS A 58 19.69 -19.48 2.67
C LYS A 58 20.55 -18.23 2.70
N LEU A 59 21.29 -17.97 3.77
CA LEU A 59 22.20 -16.82 3.91
C LEU A 59 23.23 -16.74 2.77
N GLN A 60 23.70 -17.89 2.27
CA GLN A 60 24.64 -17.91 1.14
C GLN A 60 24.03 -17.36 -0.17
N GLN A 61 22.69 -17.36 -0.31
CA GLN A 61 22.03 -16.74 -1.46
C GLN A 61 22.07 -15.21 -1.40
N LEU A 62 22.09 -14.62 -0.21
CA LEU A 62 22.37 -13.19 -0.05
C LEU A 62 23.79 -12.84 -0.49
N ALA A 63 24.78 -13.61 -0.05
CA ALA A 63 26.18 -13.38 -0.43
C ALA A 63 26.43 -13.55 -1.94
N LYS A 64 25.67 -14.43 -2.61
CA LYS A 64 25.73 -14.64 -4.07
C LYS A 64 24.84 -13.70 -4.87
N SER A 65 24.11 -12.79 -4.23
CA SER A 65 23.20 -11.89 -4.91
C SER A 65 23.98 -10.87 -5.74
N LYS A 66 23.56 -10.70 -7.00
CA LYS A 66 24.18 -9.71 -7.90
C LYS A 66 23.99 -8.30 -7.34
N PRO A 67 24.97 -7.39 -7.47
CA PRO A 67 24.84 -6.01 -6.99
C PRO A 67 23.61 -5.30 -7.60
N LYS A 68 23.29 -5.59 -8.86
CA LYS A 68 22.06 -5.08 -9.52
C LYS A 68 20.76 -5.52 -8.82
N ALA A 69 20.71 -6.72 -8.25
CA ALA A 69 19.55 -7.20 -7.50
C ALA A 69 19.43 -6.49 -6.14
N ILE A 70 20.57 -6.23 -5.49
CA ILE A 70 20.63 -5.47 -4.24
C ILE A 70 20.18 -4.02 -4.49
N THR A 71 20.72 -3.34 -5.51
CA THR A 71 20.29 -1.97 -5.85
C THR A 71 18.80 -1.90 -6.18
N ARG A 72 18.26 -2.89 -6.90
CA ARG A 72 16.82 -2.94 -7.19
C ARG A 72 15.99 -3.14 -5.92
N ALA A 73 16.42 -4.02 -5.01
CA ALA A 73 15.74 -4.23 -3.73
C ALA A 73 15.78 -2.97 -2.86
N SER A 74 16.92 -2.28 -2.79
CA SER A 74 17.06 -1.01 -2.07
C SER A 74 16.17 0.08 -2.68
N LEU A 75 16.09 0.16 -4.01
CA LEU A 75 15.21 1.10 -4.70
C LEU A 75 13.74 0.80 -4.41
N LEU A 76 13.34 -0.49 -4.43
CA LEU A 76 11.98 -0.89 -4.08
C LEU A 76 11.64 -0.55 -2.62
N GLY A 77 12.55 -0.81 -1.68
CA GLY A 77 12.37 -0.44 -0.27
C GLY A 77 12.32 1.08 -0.04
N PHE A 78 13.05 1.85 -0.85
CA PHE A 78 12.98 3.31 -0.85
C PHE A 78 11.64 3.82 -1.40
N LEU A 79 11.15 3.24 -2.50
CA LEU A 79 9.84 3.59 -3.06
C LEU A 79 8.72 3.23 -2.07
N ASN A 80 8.68 1.96 -1.65
CA ASN A 80 7.71 1.46 -0.69
C ASN A 80 8.44 0.61 0.37
N PRO A 81 8.41 1.00 1.65
CA PRO A 81 7.42 1.90 2.23
C PRO A 81 7.87 3.36 2.39
N PHE A 82 9.15 3.70 2.26
CA PHE A 82 9.65 5.03 2.66
C PHE A 82 8.99 6.20 1.91
N LEU A 83 9.17 6.28 0.58
CA LEU A 83 8.66 7.40 -0.22
C LEU A 83 7.13 7.44 -0.21
N TYR A 84 6.49 6.27 -0.33
CA TYR A 84 5.04 6.11 -0.22
C TYR A 84 4.49 6.78 1.05
N TYR A 85 5.00 6.42 2.24
CA TYR A 85 4.49 6.99 3.49
C TYR A 85 4.85 8.47 3.65
N VAL A 86 6.02 8.91 3.17
CA VAL A 86 6.39 10.33 3.19
C VAL A 86 5.39 11.17 2.38
N VAL A 87 5.07 10.73 1.16
CA VAL A 87 4.09 11.40 0.29
C VAL A 87 2.69 11.33 0.90
N LEU A 88 2.30 10.18 1.45
CA LEU A 88 1.00 9.97 2.07
C LEU A 88 0.79 10.87 3.30
N PHE A 89 1.75 10.91 4.21
CA PHE A 89 1.66 11.78 5.39
C PHE A 89 1.65 13.26 5.02
N LYS A 90 2.40 13.65 3.98
CA LYS A 90 2.34 15.02 3.46
C LYS A 90 0.98 15.33 2.86
N ALA A 91 0.38 14.39 2.11
CA ALA A 91 -0.98 14.54 1.59
C ALA A 91 -2.01 14.65 2.73
N TYR A 92 -1.86 13.86 3.80
CA TYR A 92 -2.76 13.87 4.96
C TYR A 92 -2.66 15.17 5.77
N ALA A 93 -1.51 15.84 5.75
CA ALA A 93 -1.34 17.15 6.38
C ALA A 93 -2.00 18.29 5.59
N ILE A 94 -2.17 18.13 4.27
CA ILE A 94 -2.68 19.15 3.35
C ILE A 94 -4.17 18.95 3.03
N LEU A 95 -4.63 17.70 2.96
CA LEU A 95 -6.01 17.35 2.64
C LEU A 95 -6.81 17.03 3.91
N PRO A 96 -8.13 17.26 3.89
CA PRO A 96 -9.03 16.64 4.86
C PRO A 96 -8.78 15.12 4.88
N GLY A 97 -8.57 14.54 6.07
CA GLY A 97 -8.19 13.14 6.21
C GLY A 97 -9.13 12.15 5.51
N GLN A 98 -10.40 12.52 5.31
CA GLN A 98 -11.39 11.73 4.57
C GLN A 98 -11.09 11.66 3.07
N ILE A 99 -10.75 12.79 2.45
CA ILE A 99 -10.37 12.85 1.02
C ILE A 99 -9.07 12.08 0.80
N ALA A 100 -8.08 12.28 1.68
CA ALA A 100 -6.79 11.63 1.58
C ALA A 100 -6.89 10.10 1.76
N MET A 101 -7.74 9.64 2.69
CA MET A 101 -7.99 8.23 2.93
C MET A 101 -8.68 7.58 1.73
N SER A 102 -9.69 8.20 1.14
CA SER A 102 -10.38 7.63 -0.02
C SER A 102 -9.56 7.63 -1.29
N LEU A 103 -8.72 8.65 -1.51
CA LEU A 103 -7.74 8.63 -2.60
C LEU A 103 -6.74 7.48 -2.39
N ASN A 104 -6.26 7.28 -1.16
CA ASN A 104 -5.35 6.18 -0.86
C ASN A 104 -5.98 4.81 -1.12
N TYR A 105 -7.24 4.59 -0.73
CA TYR A 105 -7.98 3.35 -1.02
C TYR A 105 -8.22 3.09 -2.52
N GLY A 106 -7.87 4.02 -3.41
CA GLY A 106 -7.84 3.81 -4.85
C GLY A 106 -6.71 2.88 -5.34
N TRP A 107 -5.73 2.55 -4.49
CA TRP A 107 -4.58 1.71 -4.88
C TRP A 107 -4.93 0.35 -5.54
N PRO A 108 -5.99 -0.41 -5.15
CA PRO A 108 -6.34 -1.66 -5.82
C PRO A 108 -6.83 -1.44 -7.26
N LEU A 109 -7.48 -0.30 -7.51
CA LEU A 109 -7.93 0.08 -8.84
C LEU A 109 -6.75 0.45 -9.72
N VAL A 110 -5.80 1.22 -9.19
CA VAL A 110 -4.53 1.54 -9.87
C VAL A 110 -3.76 0.27 -10.20
N LEU A 111 -3.63 -0.67 -9.26
CA LEU A 111 -3.01 -1.97 -9.54
C LEU A 111 -3.75 -2.77 -10.62
N THR A 112 -5.07 -2.78 -10.60
CA THR A 112 -5.88 -3.47 -11.61
C THR A 112 -5.67 -2.86 -12.99
N LEU A 113 -5.63 -1.53 -13.07
CA LEU A 113 -5.34 -0.79 -14.31
C LEU A 113 -3.91 -1.00 -14.79
N LEU A 114 -2.91 -0.97 -13.89
CA LEU A 114 -1.50 -1.21 -14.20
C LEU A 114 -1.22 -2.67 -14.56
N SER A 115 -2.05 -3.62 -14.11
CA SER A 115 -1.93 -5.04 -14.49
C SER A 115 -2.14 -5.26 -15.98
N VAL A 116 -2.91 -4.39 -16.65
CA VAL A 116 -3.13 -4.47 -18.11
C VAL A 116 -1.85 -4.19 -18.89
N PRO A 117 -1.18 -3.02 -18.76
CA PRO A 117 0.04 -2.74 -19.50
C PRO A 117 1.27 -3.49 -18.97
N ILE A 118 1.36 -3.76 -17.65
CA ILE A 118 2.57 -4.37 -17.06
C ILE A 118 2.56 -5.90 -17.17
N LEU A 119 1.41 -6.55 -16.92
CA LEU A 119 1.30 -8.02 -17.00
C LEU A 119 0.69 -8.50 -18.34
N GLY A 120 0.22 -7.60 -19.20
CA GLY A 120 -0.44 -7.97 -20.46
C GLY A 120 -1.78 -8.66 -20.28
N GLN A 121 -2.41 -8.53 -19.10
CA GLN A 121 -3.71 -9.17 -18.84
C GLN A 121 -4.84 -8.39 -19.52
N HIS A 122 -5.69 -9.09 -20.26
CA HIS A 122 -6.92 -8.51 -20.80
C HIS A 122 -7.98 -8.43 -19.70
N LEU A 123 -8.31 -7.22 -19.25
CA LEU A 123 -9.47 -7.02 -18.37
C LEU A 123 -10.75 -7.40 -19.12
N SER A 124 -11.52 -8.31 -18.56
CA SER A 124 -12.86 -8.60 -19.09
C SER A 124 -13.77 -7.39 -18.86
N LYS A 125 -14.80 -7.22 -19.70
CA LYS A 125 -15.80 -6.14 -19.54
C LYS A 125 -16.43 -6.14 -18.13
N SER A 126 -16.59 -7.32 -17.53
CA SER A 126 -17.09 -7.47 -16.16
C SER A 126 -16.12 -6.91 -15.11
N GLN A 127 -14.82 -7.15 -15.26
CA GLN A 127 -13.80 -6.58 -14.36
C GLN A 127 -13.75 -5.05 -14.47
N LEU A 128 -13.88 -4.51 -15.69
CA LEU A 128 -13.93 -3.06 -15.89
C LEU A 128 -15.14 -2.43 -15.19
N ILE A 129 -16.32 -3.04 -15.31
CA ILE A 129 -17.52 -2.60 -14.61
C ILE A 129 -17.34 -2.69 -13.08
N ALA A 130 -16.76 -3.77 -12.58
CA ALA A 130 -16.50 -3.95 -11.14
C ALA A 130 -15.54 -2.88 -10.59
N VAL A 131 -14.50 -2.52 -11.36
CA VAL A 131 -13.56 -1.43 -11.04
C VAL A 131 -14.31 -0.09 -10.96
N VAL A 132 -15.15 0.22 -11.95
CA VAL A 132 -15.94 1.46 -11.97
C VAL A 132 -16.90 1.54 -10.78
N ILE A 133 -17.64 0.47 -10.49
CA ILE A 133 -18.56 0.40 -9.35
C ILE A 133 -17.80 0.56 -8.02
N SER A 134 -16.65 -0.10 -7.88
CA SER A 134 -15.81 0.00 -6.67
C SER A 134 -15.27 1.42 -6.49
N PHE A 135 -14.88 2.09 -7.58
CA PHE A 135 -14.43 3.47 -7.55
C PHE A 135 -15.56 4.43 -7.14
N ILE A 136 -16.75 4.26 -7.71
CA ILE A 136 -17.94 5.05 -7.33
C ILE A 136 -18.24 4.86 -5.84
N GLY A 137 -18.21 3.62 -5.34
CA GLY A 137 -18.40 3.35 -3.91
C GLY A 137 -17.35 4.04 -3.04
N ALA A 138 -16.07 3.98 -3.43
CA ALA A 138 -15.00 4.67 -2.71
C ALA A 138 -15.18 6.20 -2.71
N VAL A 139 -15.61 6.79 -3.82
CA VAL A 139 -15.90 8.23 -3.93
C VAL A 139 -17.08 8.62 -3.04
N ILE A 140 -18.16 7.83 -3.01
CA ILE A 140 -19.32 8.09 -2.14
C ILE A 140 -18.91 8.02 -0.65
N ILE A 141 -18.09 7.04 -0.27
CA ILE A 141 -17.54 6.91 1.08
C ILE A 141 -16.65 8.12 1.41
N ALA A 142 -15.87 8.60 0.44
CA ALA A 142 -15.01 9.79 0.57
C ALA A 142 -15.80 11.05 0.86
N THR A 143 -16.86 11.27 0.11
CA THR A 143 -17.67 12.48 0.18
C THR A 143 -18.69 12.42 1.30
N ARG A 144 -18.92 11.25 1.93
CA ARG A 144 -20.00 11.02 2.91
C ARG A 144 -21.38 11.48 2.39
N GLY A 145 -21.55 11.58 1.07
CA GLY A 145 -22.75 12.12 0.43
C GLY A 145 -22.78 13.64 0.22
N GLU A 146 -21.77 14.41 0.67
CA GLU A 146 -21.64 15.85 0.43
C GLU A 146 -20.78 16.13 -0.81
N PHE A 147 -21.41 16.20 -1.98
CA PHE A 147 -20.75 16.51 -3.26
C PHE A 147 -20.50 18.00 -3.50
N THR A 148 -21.09 18.87 -2.68
CA THR A 148 -21.11 20.33 -2.87
C THR A 148 -20.15 21.08 -1.96
N ASN A 149 -19.57 20.43 -0.95
CA ASN A 149 -18.70 21.04 0.05
C ASN A 149 -17.25 20.55 -0.07
N LEU A 150 -16.76 20.46 -1.31
CA LEU A 150 -15.33 20.32 -1.61
C LEU A 150 -14.64 21.68 -1.34
N GLY A 151 -14.66 22.14 -0.08
CA GLY A 151 -13.98 23.38 0.31
C GLY A 151 -12.52 23.35 -0.13
N ASP A 152 -11.99 24.50 -0.58
CA ASP A 152 -10.66 24.71 -1.19
C ASP A 152 -9.69 23.52 -1.10
N VAL A 153 -9.94 22.51 -1.94
CA VAL A 153 -9.14 21.29 -1.94
C VAL A 153 -7.84 21.63 -2.67
N SER A 154 -6.75 21.73 -1.91
CA SER A 154 -5.43 22.02 -2.48
C SER A 154 -5.07 20.98 -3.57
N SER A 155 -4.95 21.43 -4.82
CA SER A 155 -4.61 20.58 -5.98
C SER A 155 -3.30 19.82 -5.77
N LEU A 156 -2.38 20.38 -4.99
CA LEU A 156 -1.11 19.75 -4.64
C LEU A 156 -1.29 18.54 -3.70
N GLY A 157 -2.27 18.61 -2.79
CA GLY A 157 -2.63 17.48 -1.93
C GLY A 157 -3.25 16.32 -2.72
N VAL A 158 -4.12 16.64 -3.69
CA VAL A 158 -4.72 15.64 -4.59
C VAL A 158 -3.66 14.95 -5.43
N LEU A 159 -2.72 15.72 -6.00
CA LEU A 159 -1.61 15.18 -6.80
C LEU A 159 -0.70 14.28 -5.96
N LEU A 160 -0.37 14.66 -4.72
CA LEU A 160 0.43 13.83 -3.81
C LEU A 160 -0.29 12.54 -3.45
N ALA A 161 -1.59 12.60 -3.12
CA ALA A 161 -2.38 11.41 -2.78
C ALA A 161 -2.50 10.46 -3.98
N ALA A 162 -2.81 10.97 -5.18
CA ALA A 162 -2.84 10.18 -6.40
C ALA A 162 -1.44 9.61 -6.75
N GLY A 163 -0.39 10.41 -6.60
CA GLY A 163 1.00 9.98 -6.77
C GLY A 163 1.38 8.84 -5.82
N SER A 164 0.91 8.87 -4.57
CA SER A 164 1.15 7.79 -3.60
C SER A 164 0.55 6.46 -4.03
N THR A 165 -0.58 6.46 -4.75
CA THR A 165 -1.20 5.22 -5.24
C THR A 165 -0.42 4.52 -6.37
N LEU A 166 0.52 5.24 -6.99
CA LEU A 166 1.41 4.74 -8.04
C LEU A 166 2.74 4.18 -7.49
N ILE A 167 3.10 4.50 -6.24
CA ILE A 167 4.36 4.12 -5.58
C ILE A 167 4.17 2.85 -4.76
#